data_AF-A0A1C6EAN3-F1
#
_entry.id   AF-A0A1C6EAN3-F1
#
_cell.length_a   1.000
_cell.length_b   1.000
_cell.length_c   1.000
_cell.angle_alpha   90.00
_cell.angle_beta   90.00
_cell.angle_gamma   90.00
#
_symmetry.space_group_name_H-M   'P 1'
#
loop_
_entity.id
_entity.type
_entity.pdbx_description
1 polymer ?
#
loop_
_entity_poly.entity_id
_entity_poly.type
_entity_poly.pdbx_seq_one_letter_code
_entity_poly.pdbx_strand_id
1 'polypeptide(L)'
;MLFRIRLGGGKSKFLLECLGEWYGSHGYVREALECLKQSGNGEKYRRCMLQNYTLVPSLGVSYGEVMEWKDLSSACCYLQAVYCIARRDMKGFRRAVRRAAEGTDEKAEEVYLNLLYMDPEETLEDWLEQLESYGKRNGRARIYYMIGNSCSFLCGIRDLSGLFCVLKKEERRRARIWKEYLGEEEWAFYLLAQMEYYFEINRQDDIEDENWRYLFTVRTGENWQKDLAKLSLLYMLRESYSGERTADAIEQQKKILRWEDHPLCRKSMEAVMSVYSLQGEGREQVLRWIYDMRSESVLEINEENYLVLWYLAKCYVHLNQYEKAEPILQRLLPCFQNYHSTRFQAEALFLLALVNREEGKKNQSLRYVIESFVITGNFRYVRFYTTYGICGCETLDEYAAWMSTNFQEGWRQKKKYNYGNVLRMPEADYIETFRRLARKSRKYYHELPQETDEKLTMMEMIMLQNISLGMTNAQMCRELNLKLPTVKGHLYSLYKKLGVNSRVQALVKGREKGLLQ
;
A
#
# COMPACT_ATOMS: atom_id res chain seq x y z
N MET A 1 20.26 -6.26 -21.67
CA MET A 1 20.51 -7.68 -21.96
C MET A 1 21.96 -7.98 -21.53
N LEU A 2 22.17 -8.37 -20.27
CA LEU A 2 23.48 -8.72 -19.72
C LEU A 2 23.40 -10.15 -19.19
N PHE A 3 24.43 -10.94 -19.47
CA PHE A 3 24.54 -12.38 -19.16
C PHE A 3 24.35 -12.64 -17.65
N ARG A 4 23.12 -12.93 -17.21
CA ARG A 4 22.90 -13.69 -15.99
C ARG A 4 23.33 -15.11 -16.26
N ILE A 5 24.53 -15.48 -15.81
CA ILE A 5 24.96 -16.87 -15.91
C ILE A 5 24.07 -17.66 -14.94
N ARG A 6 23.04 -18.36 -15.45
CA ARG A 6 22.19 -19.25 -14.64
C ARG A 6 23.09 -20.11 -13.77
N LEU A 7 23.00 -19.92 -12.46
CA LEU A 7 23.79 -20.64 -11.46
C LEU A 7 23.19 -22.03 -11.30
N GLY A 8 23.57 -22.96 -12.20
CA GLY A 8 23.30 -24.39 -12.03
C GLY A 8 24.23 -24.98 -10.96
N GLY A 9 23.72 -25.96 -10.21
CA GLY A 9 24.49 -26.69 -9.20
C GLY A 9 25.68 -27.42 -9.83
N GLY A 10 26.91 -27.02 -9.46
CA GLY A 10 28.14 -27.65 -9.95
C GLY A 10 29.32 -26.72 -10.25
N LYS A 11 29.22 -25.40 -10.01
CA LYS A 11 30.35 -24.47 -10.21
C LYS A 11 31.38 -24.55 -9.09
N SER A 12 32.68 -24.43 -9.46
CA SER A 12 33.78 -24.31 -8.51
C SER A 12 33.59 -23.09 -7.59
N LYS A 13 33.79 -23.25 -6.28
CA LYS A 13 33.72 -22.16 -5.28
C LYS A 13 34.54 -20.94 -5.70
N PHE A 14 35.72 -21.18 -6.29
CA PHE A 14 36.60 -20.13 -6.81
C PHE A 14 35.93 -19.27 -7.90
N LEU A 15 35.18 -19.89 -8.81
CA LEU A 15 34.49 -19.16 -9.87
C LEU A 15 33.36 -18.29 -9.32
N LEU A 16 32.66 -18.75 -8.29
CA LEU A 16 31.63 -17.95 -7.60
C LEU A 16 32.24 -16.75 -6.88
N GLU A 17 33.42 -16.89 -6.27
CA GLU A 17 34.13 -15.75 -5.68
C GLU A 17 34.52 -14.70 -6.74
N CYS A 18 35.15 -15.13 -7.84
CA CYS A 18 35.55 -14.23 -8.92
C CYS A 18 34.35 -13.51 -9.52
N LEU A 19 33.23 -14.21 -9.71
CA LEU A 19 31.98 -13.61 -10.18
C LEU A 19 31.42 -12.60 -9.16
N GLY A 20 31.46 -12.93 -7.86
CA GLY A 20 31.01 -12.03 -6.80
C GLY A 20 31.77 -10.71 -6.78
N GLU A 21 33.10 -10.76 -6.87
CA GLU A 21 33.95 -9.56 -6.95
C GLU A 21 33.74 -8.78 -8.25
N TRP A 22 33.57 -9.49 -9.38
CA TRP A 22 33.26 -8.85 -10.65
C TRP A 22 31.92 -8.12 -10.60
N TYR A 23 30.86 -8.76 -10.12
CA TYR A 23 29.56 -8.11 -9.96
C TYR A 23 29.62 -6.91 -9.03
N GLY A 24 30.31 -7.03 -7.89
CA GLY A 24 30.47 -5.95 -6.91
C GLY A 24 31.19 -4.73 -7.50
N SER A 25 32.27 -4.94 -8.24
CA SER A 25 33.02 -3.86 -8.90
C SER A 25 32.25 -3.16 -10.03
N HIS A 26 31.19 -3.77 -10.54
CA HIS A 26 30.34 -3.23 -11.62
C HIS A 26 28.96 -2.77 -11.11
N GLY A 27 28.75 -2.68 -9.79
CA GLY A 27 27.52 -2.15 -9.18
C GLY A 27 26.36 -3.14 -9.06
N TYR A 28 26.55 -4.42 -9.41
CA TYR A 28 25.55 -5.48 -9.30
C TYR A 28 25.59 -6.11 -7.90
N VAL A 29 25.25 -5.32 -6.87
CA VAL A 29 25.44 -5.71 -5.46
C VAL A 29 24.65 -6.96 -5.09
N ARG A 30 23.41 -7.11 -5.58
CA ARG A 30 22.59 -8.29 -5.28
C ARG A 30 23.25 -9.57 -5.81
N GLU A 31 23.62 -9.59 -7.09
CA GLU A 31 24.30 -10.71 -7.73
C GLU A 31 25.65 -11.00 -7.07
N ALA A 32 26.37 -9.96 -6.65
CA ALA A 32 27.62 -10.11 -5.89
C ALA A 32 27.40 -10.86 -4.58
N LEU A 33 26.41 -10.44 -3.78
CA LEU A 33 26.08 -11.05 -2.50
C LEU A 33 25.60 -12.51 -2.67
N GLU A 34 24.76 -12.79 -3.68
CA GLU A 34 24.31 -14.15 -3.97
C GLU A 34 25.49 -15.08 -4.34
N CYS A 35 26.40 -14.62 -5.20
CA CYS A 35 27.58 -15.40 -5.60
C CYS A 35 28.53 -15.63 -4.42
N LEU A 36 28.83 -14.59 -3.64
CA LEU A 36 29.72 -14.69 -2.47
C LEU A 36 29.13 -15.60 -1.39
N LYS A 37 27.82 -15.53 -1.13
CA LYS A 37 27.15 -16.41 -0.17
C LYS A 37 27.23 -17.88 -0.61
N GLN A 38 26.99 -18.16 -1.90
CA GLN A 38 27.09 -19.52 -2.45
C GLN A 38 28.52 -20.06 -2.48
N SER A 39 29.54 -19.20 -2.59
CA SER A 39 30.94 -19.63 -2.54
C SER A 39 31.35 -20.20 -1.17
N GLY A 40 30.63 -19.81 -0.10
CA GLY A 40 30.99 -20.12 1.29
C GLY A 40 32.08 -19.21 1.88
N ASN A 41 32.53 -18.18 1.15
CA ASN A 41 33.52 -17.23 1.63
C ASN A 41 32.89 -16.15 2.51
N GLY A 42 32.72 -16.45 3.80
CA GLY A 42 32.08 -15.56 4.77
C GLY A 42 32.77 -14.20 4.94
N GLU A 43 34.09 -14.14 4.77
CA GLU A 43 34.85 -12.89 4.92
C GLU A 43 34.55 -11.92 3.77
N LYS A 44 34.65 -12.38 2.51
CA LYS A 44 34.32 -11.56 1.34
C LYS A 44 32.85 -11.16 1.32
N TYR A 45 31.96 -12.08 1.69
CA TYR A 45 30.53 -11.80 1.82
C TYR A 45 30.27 -10.69 2.85
N ARG A 46 30.83 -10.80 4.06
CA ARG A 46 30.70 -9.79 5.12
C ARG A 46 31.26 -8.44 4.69
N ARG A 47 32.43 -8.42 4.05
CA ARG A 47 33.02 -7.18 3.52
C ARG A 47 32.10 -6.51 2.49
N CYS A 48 31.56 -7.29 1.55
CA CYS A 48 30.64 -6.79 0.53
C CYS A 48 29.35 -6.21 1.16
N MET A 49 28.79 -6.89 2.16
CA MET A 49 27.63 -6.42 2.93
C MET A 49 27.90 -5.08 3.63
N LEU A 50 29.01 -4.99 4.37
CA LEU A 50 29.36 -3.77 5.12
C LEU A 50 29.69 -2.59 4.20
N GLN A 51 30.30 -2.83 3.04
CA GLN A 51 30.57 -1.78 2.04
C GLN A 51 29.29 -1.24 1.39
N ASN A 52 28.26 -2.08 1.27
CA ASN A 52 27.00 -1.74 0.59
C ASN A 52 25.81 -1.66 1.57
N TYR A 53 26.08 -1.37 2.84
CA TYR A 53 25.12 -1.48 3.94
C TYR A 53 23.86 -0.62 3.75
N THR A 54 23.96 0.49 3.01
CA THR A 54 22.82 1.37 2.70
C THR A 54 21.87 0.76 1.66
N LEU A 55 22.37 -0.10 0.76
CA LEU A 55 21.59 -0.70 -0.33
C LEU A 55 20.96 -2.03 0.07
N VAL A 56 21.69 -2.83 0.85
CA VAL A 56 21.33 -4.19 1.28
C VAL A 56 19.85 -4.35 1.68
N PRO A 57 19.26 -3.48 2.54
CA PRO A 57 17.86 -3.63 2.93
C PRO A 57 16.86 -3.62 1.77
N SER A 58 17.21 -3.01 0.65
CA SER A 58 16.32 -2.90 -0.52
C SER A 58 16.50 -4.00 -1.57
N LEU A 59 17.55 -4.83 -1.46
CA LEU A 59 17.91 -5.81 -2.49
C LEU A 59 17.09 -7.11 -2.46
N GLY A 60 16.26 -7.31 -1.42
CA GLY A 60 15.48 -8.53 -1.24
C GLY A 60 16.33 -9.77 -0.92
N VAL A 61 17.56 -9.58 -0.44
CA VAL A 61 18.43 -10.67 0.03
C VAL A 61 18.21 -10.88 1.53
N SER A 62 18.27 -12.13 2.00
CA SER A 62 18.26 -12.42 3.44
C SER A 62 19.65 -12.20 4.03
N TYR A 63 19.71 -11.44 5.13
CA TYR A 63 20.94 -11.04 5.82
C TYR A 63 20.87 -11.19 7.35
N GLY A 64 20.09 -12.15 7.84
CA GLY A 64 19.92 -12.36 9.29
C GLY A 64 21.19 -12.71 10.04
N GLU A 65 22.20 -13.24 9.36
CA GLU A 65 23.53 -13.53 9.92
C GLU A 65 24.24 -12.30 10.51
N VAL A 66 23.83 -11.08 10.12
CA VAL A 66 24.38 -9.83 10.69
C VAL A 66 24.16 -9.75 12.20
N MET A 67 23.13 -10.40 12.73
CA MET A 67 22.81 -10.40 14.16
C MET A 67 23.83 -11.18 15.00
N GLU A 68 24.59 -12.08 14.38
CA GLU A 68 25.66 -12.86 15.04
C GLU A 68 27.00 -12.12 15.05
N TRP A 69 27.14 -11.06 14.23
CA TRP A 69 28.38 -10.33 14.11
C TRP A 69 28.64 -9.47 15.35
N LYS A 70 29.84 -9.61 15.92
CA LYS A 70 30.35 -8.77 17.02
C LYS A 70 31.00 -7.48 16.53
N ASP A 71 30.71 -7.08 15.29
CA ASP A 71 31.21 -5.86 14.68
C ASP A 71 30.54 -4.63 15.31
N LEU A 72 31.33 -3.62 15.66
CA LEU A 72 30.84 -2.36 16.24
C LEU A 72 30.90 -1.19 15.24
N SER A 73 31.23 -1.45 13.97
CA SER A 73 31.15 -0.42 12.94
C SER A 73 29.73 0.10 12.76
N SER A 74 29.61 1.37 12.36
CA SER A 74 28.31 1.99 12.10
C SER A 74 27.53 1.27 11.00
N ALA A 75 28.21 0.75 9.97
CA ALA A 75 27.60 -0.06 8.92
C ALA A 75 26.93 -1.34 9.46
N CYS A 76 27.58 -2.05 10.38
CA CYS A 76 27.00 -3.24 10.99
C CYS A 76 25.83 -2.87 11.92
N CYS A 77 26.00 -1.83 12.74
CA CYS A 77 24.92 -1.35 13.62
C CYS A 77 23.68 -0.95 12.82
N TYR A 78 23.85 -0.29 11.67
CA TYR A 78 22.77 0.04 10.76
C TYR A 78 22.04 -1.21 10.26
N LEU A 79 22.77 -2.18 9.70
CA LEU A 79 22.16 -3.40 9.18
C LEU A 79 21.43 -4.21 10.27
N GLN A 80 21.99 -4.29 11.47
CA GLN A 80 21.33 -4.92 12.62
C GLN A 80 20.04 -4.20 12.99
N ALA A 81 20.07 -2.86 13.03
CA ALA A 81 18.90 -2.05 13.35
C ALA A 81 17.78 -2.22 12.32
N VAL A 82 18.10 -2.13 11.03
CA VAL A 82 17.10 -2.31 9.95
C VAL A 82 16.53 -3.73 9.97
N TYR A 83 17.36 -4.75 10.20
CA TYR A 83 16.90 -6.13 10.35
C TYR A 83 15.93 -6.28 11.55
N CYS A 84 16.24 -5.64 12.67
CA CYS A 84 15.38 -5.64 13.86
C CYS A 84 14.04 -4.97 13.60
N ILE A 85 14.01 -3.82 12.90
CA ILE A 85 12.74 -3.18 12.47
C ILE A 85 11.93 -4.16 11.63
N ALA A 86 12.58 -4.81 10.65
CA ALA A 86 11.91 -5.74 9.76
C ALA A 86 11.29 -6.95 10.47
N ARG A 87 11.94 -7.40 11.55
CA ARG A 87 11.49 -8.50 12.41
C ARG A 87 10.64 -8.07 13.60
N ARG A 88 10.36 -6.77 13.74
CA ARG A 88 9.60 -6.19 14.87
C ARG A 88 10.29 -6.42 16.23
N ASP A 89 11.62 -6.51 16.26
CA ASP A 89 12.42 -6.62 17.48
C ASP A 89 12.87 -5.21 17.95
N MET A 90 11.97 -4.47 18.60
CA MET A 90 12.29 -3.13 19.12
C MET A 90 13.39 -3.15 20.18
N LYS A 91 13.53 -4.25 20.94
CA LYS A 91 14.63 -4.38 21.92
C LYS A 91 15.98 -4.49 21.21
N GLY A 92 16.05 -5.26 20.13
CA GLY A 92 17.21 -5.35 19.25
C GLY A 92 17.54 -4.03 18.56
N PHE A 93 16.52 -3.36 18.02
CA PHE A 93 16.67 -2.04 17.41
C PHE A 93 17.29 -1.04 18.41
N ARG A 94 16.72 -0.91 19.62
CA ARG A 94 17.25 -0.02 20.68
C ARG A 94 18.70 -0.34 21.06
N ARG A 95 19.10 -1.62 21.06
CA ARG A 95 20.51 -2.00 21.30
C ARG A 95 21.42 -1.54 20.17
N ALA A 96 21.00 -1.69 18.92
CA ALA A 96 21.77 -1.26 17.76
C ALA A 96 21.88 0.27 17.70
N VAL A 97 20.81 1.02 18.01
CA VAL A 97 20.83 2.49 18.11
C VAL A 97 21.83 2.97 19.16
N ARG A 98 21.84 2.37 20.36
CA ARG A 98 22.82 2.73 21.40
C ARG A 98 24.26 2.50 20.96
N ARG A 99 24.54 1.38 20.29
CA ARG A 99 25.88 1.10 19.75
C ARG A 99 26.28 2.09 18.66
N ALA A 100 25.35 2.44 17.77
CA ALA A 100 25.60 3.43 16.73
C ALA A 100 25.90 4.83 17.33
N ALA A 101 25.27 5.20 18.43
CA ALA A 101 25.54 6.45 19.14
C ALA A 101 26.96 6.53 19.74
N GLU A 102 27.56 5.39 20.03
CA GLU A 102 28.95 5.27 20.53
C GLU A 102 29.97 5.09 19.38
N GLY A 103 29.51 5.10 18.13
CA GLY A 103 30.34 4.93 16.95
C GLY A 103 31.37 6.05 16.80
N THR A 104 32.58 5.69 16.37
CA THR A 104 33.70 6.64 16.18
C THR A 104 34.21 6.70 14.74
N ASP A 105 33.64 5.89 13.83
CA ASP A 105 33.97 5.95 12.42
C ASP A 105 33.33 7.16 11.73
N GLU A 106 33.86 7.53 10.56
CA GLU A 106 33.46 8.74 9.80
C GLU A 106 31.95 8.81 9.52
N LYS A 107 31.27 7.65 9.45
CA LYS A 107 29.83 7.57 9.16
C LYS A 107 28.94 7.45 10.39
N ALA A 108 29.50 7.46 11.60
CA ALA A 108 28.76 7.24 12.84
C ALA A 108 27.61 8.24 13.03
N GLU A 109 27.87 9.55 12.90
CA GLU A 109 26.84 10.58 13.09
C GLU A 109 25.72 10.46 12.03
N GLU A 110 26.06 10.21 10.76
CA GLU A 110 25.08 10.07 9.67
C GLU A 110 24.22 8.80 9.83
N VAL A 111 24.85 7.69 10.24
CA VAL A 111 24.15 6.44 10.54
C VAL A 111 23.22 6.65 11.74
N TYR A 112 23.67 7.28 12.81
CA TYR A 112 22.84 7.54 13.97
C TYR A 112 21.61 8.40 13.61
N LEU A 113 21.79 9.46 12.81
CA LEU A 113 20.70 10.28 12.28
C LEU A 113 19.69 9.46 11.46
N ASN A 114 20.16 8.52 10.64
CA ASN A 114 19.32 7.60 9.87
C ASN A 114 18.54 6.61 10.76
N LEU A 115 19.14 6.16 11.86
CA LEU A 115 18.45 5.28 12.80
C LEU A 115 17.36 6.04 13.58
N LEU A 116 17.63 7.28 14.00
CA LEU A 116 16.61 8.16 14.57
C LEU A 116 15.50 8.49 13.55
N TYR A 117 15.82 8.54 12.25
CA TYR A 117 14.79 8.70 11.23
C TYR A 117 13.79 7.53 11.24
N MET A 118 14.25 6.31 11.45
CA MET A 118 13.41 5.10 11.48
C MET A 118 12.77 4.83 12.84
N ASP A 119 13.14 5.59 13.87
CA ASP A 119 12.69 5.36 15.24
C ASP A 119 11.27 5.91 15.45
N PRO A 120 10.30 5.06 15.82
CA PRO A 120 8.92 5.51 16.02
C PRO A 120 8.71 6.33 17.30
N GLU A 121 9.62 6.26 18.27
CA GLU A 121 9.54 7.09 19.49
C GLU A 121 10.13 8.49 19.26
N GLU A 122 10.91 8.68 18.19
CA GLU A 122 11.47 9.98 17.82
C GLU A 122 10.39 10.81 17.11
N THR A 123 10.11 12.02 17.60
CA THR A 123 9.17 12.91 16.89
C THR A 123 9.83 13.48 15.63
N LEU A 124 9.01 13.82 14.63
CA LEU A 124 9.53 14.44 13.40
C LEU A 124 10.19 15.80 13.66
N GLU A 125 9.74 16.50 14.69
CA GLU A 125 10.30 17.80 15.06
C GLU A 125 11.69 17.62 15.67
N ASP A 126 11.83 16.74 16.66
CA ASP A 126 13.12 16.44 17.29
C ASP A 126 14.13 15.93 16.25
N TRP A 127 13.69 15.05 15.34
CA TRP A 127 14.55 14.57 14.26
C TRP A 127 14.99 15.68 13.30
N LEU A 128 14.10 16.64 12.97
CA LEU A 128 14.46 17.79 12.12
C LEU A 128 15.47 18.70 12.80
N GLU A 129 15.37 18.90 14.12
CA GLU A 129 16.36 19.66 14.89
C GLU A 129 17.73 18.95 14.87
N GLN A 130 17.75 17.63 14.98
CA GLN A 130 18.97 16.82 14.87
C GLN A 130 19.56 16.90 13.45
N LEU A 131 18.74 16.84 12.40
CA LEU A 131 19.17 17.02 11.01
C LEU A 131 19.79 18.41 10.80
N GLU A 132 19.16 19.46 11.32
CA GLU A 132 19.69 20.83 11.22
C GLU A 132 21.03 20.98 11.97
N SER A 133 21.14 20.40 13.16
CA SER A 133 22.37 20.38 13.97
C SER A 133 23.50 19.60 13.28
N TYR A 134 23.19 18.44 12.72
CA TYR A 134 24.13 17.67 11.89
C TYR A 134 24.55 18.49 10.67
N GLY A 135 23.58 19.07 9.97
CA GLY A 135 23.81 19.73 8.70
C GLY A 135 24.68 20.98 8.78
N LYS A 136 24.57 21.74 9.88
CA LYS A 136 25.45 22.88 10.18
C LYS A 136 26.91 22.47 10.38
N ARG A 137 27.17 21.25 10.85
CA ARG A 137 28.52 20.73 11.15
C ARG A 137 29.13 19.98 9.98
N ASN A 138 28.33 19.15 9.31
CA ASN A 138 28.79 18.13 8.37
C ASN A 138 28.31 18.37 6.92
N GLY A 139 27.44 19.35 6.67
CA GLY A 139 26.83 19.58 5.36
C GLY A 139 25.64 18.67 5.10
N ARG A 140 25.42 18.25 3.85
CA ARG A 140 24.23 17.46 3.51
C ARG A 140 24.34 16.01 3.99
N ALA A 141 23.28 15.51 4.63
CA ALA A 141 23.08 14.10 4.91
C ALA A 141 22.37 13.37 3.77
N ARG A 142 22.49 12.04 3.74
CA ARG A 142 21.57 11.16 2.99
C ARG A 142 20.66 10.36 3.90
N ILE A 143 19.44 10.09 3.43
CA ILE A 143 18.53 9.15 4.09
C ILE A 143 18.51 7.84 3.32
N TYR A 144 19.05 6.78 3.93
CA TYR A 144 19.40 5.55 3.23
C TYR A 144 18.19 4.71 2.81
N TYR A 145 17.10 4.71 3.58
CA TYR A 145 15.99 3.77 3.38
C TYR A 145 14.60 4.39 3.61
N MET A 146 14.30 5.52 2.94
CA MET A 146 13.03 6.26 3.14
C MET A 146 11.75 5.48 2.82
N ILE A 147 11.72 4.71 1.73
CA ILE A 147 10.48 4.08 1.26
C ILE A 147 10.15 2.78 1.99
N GLY A 148 11.16 2.08 2.53
CA GLY A 148 10.97 0.75 3.08
C GLY A 148 10.46 -0.25 2.04
N ASN A 149 9.56 -1.13 2.45
CA ASN A 149 8.75 -1.98 1.55
C ASN A 149 7.34 -1.39 1.31
N SER A 150 7.19 -0.06 1.43
CA SER A 150 5.92 0.66 1.22
C SER A 150 5.67 1.01 -0.24
N CYS A 151 4.41 1.33 -0.55
CA CYS A 151 3.98 1.95 -1.80
C CYS A 151 3.47 3.39 -1.59
N SER A 152 3.80 4.02 -0.47
CA SER A 152 3.37 5.37 -0.10
C SER A 152 4.60 6.23 0.20
N PHE A 153 4.66 7.44 -0.37
CA PHE A 153 5.69 8.41 -0.02
C PHE A 153 5.38 9.04 1.34
N LEU A 154 4.11 9.16 1.69
CA LEU A 154 3.67 9.69 2.97
C LEU A 154 3.93 8.72 4.13
N CYS A 155 3.65 7.44 3.93
CA CYS A 155 3.83 6.37 4.92
C CYS A 155 4.88 5.37 4.41
N GLY A 156 6.12 5.84 4.26
CA GLY A 156 7.29 5.00 3.96
C GLY A 156 7.77 4.24 5.18
N ILE A 157 9.09 4.18 5.40
CA ILE A 157 9.66 3.66 6.67
C ILE A 157 9.28 4.53 7.88
N ARG A 158 9.04 5.83 7.63
CA ARG A 158 8.57 6.81 8.59
C ARG A 158 7.31 7.46 8.04
N ASP A 159 6.34 7.70 8.92
CA ASP A 159 5.17 8.51 8.59
C ASP A 159 5.54 10.00 8.56
N LEU A 160 5.36 10.64 7.40
CA LEU A 160 5.70 12.03 7.14
C LEU A 160 4.52 12.99 7.29
N SER A 161 3.33 12.52 7.66
CA SER A 161 2.12 13.35 7.83
C SER A 161 2.33 14.50 8.79
N GLY A 162 3.11 14.24 9.85
CA GLY A 162 3.49 15.22 10.84
C GLY A 162 4.22 16.44 10.26
N LEU A 163 4.92 16.31 9.13
CA LEU A 163 5.62 17.42 8.47
C LEU A 163 4.64 18.46 7.93
N PHE A 164 3.48 18.00 7.47
CA PHE A 164 2.53 18.77 6.67
C PHE A 164 1.27 19.18 7.43
N CYS A 165 0.95 18.49 8.54
CA CYS A 165 -0.22 18.79 9.39
C CYS A 165 -0.05 20.04 10.26
N VAL A 166 0.60 21.08 9.72
CA VAL A 166 0.95 22.33 10.42
C VAL A 166 0.53 23.53 9.59
N LEU A 167 0.73 24.73 10.14
CA LEU A 167 0.47 25.95 9.38
C LEU A 167 1.51 26.12 8.26
N LYS A 168 1.10 26.73 7.14
CA LYS A 168 1.95 26.95 5.96
C LYS A 168 3.30 27.63 6.26
N LYS A 169 3.37 28.51 7.27
CA LYS A 169 4.64 29.13 7.72
C LYS A 169 5.60 28.09 8.29
N GLU A 170 5.08 27.17 9.08
CA GLU A 170 5.84 26.12 9.75
C GLU A 170 6.27 25.04 8.77
N GLU A 171 5.35 24.62 7.89
CA GLU A 171 5.65 23.71 6.79
C GLU A 171 6.80 24.23 5.93
N ARG A 172 6.80 25.53 5.58
CA ARG A 172 7.91 26.18 4.86
C ARG A 172 9.23 26.18 5.64
N ARG A 173 9.21 26.26 6.98
CA ARG A 173 10.43 26.16 7.79
C ARG A 173 11.00 24.75 7.66
N ARG A 174 10.16 23.73 7.84
CA ARG A 174 10.55 22.31 7.74
C ARG A 174 11.03 21.95 6.33
N ALA A 175 10.34 22.42 5.30
CA ALA A 175 10.75 22.25 3.90
C ALA A 175 12.14 22.85 3.62
N ARG A 176 12.45 24.02 4.21
CA ARG A 176 13.77 24.63 4.07
C ARG A 176 14.86 23.79 4.71
N ILE A 177 14.68 23.33 5.95
CA ILE A 177 15.63 22.45 6.63
C ILE A 177 15.88 21.19 5.79
N TRP A 178 14.81 20.55 5.32
CA TRP A 178 14.89 19.36 4.48
C TRP A 178 15.67 19.63 3.18
N LYS A 179 15.35 20.71 2.47
CA LYS A 179 15.99 21.06 1.18
C LYS A 179 17.44 21.51 1.32
N GLU A 180 17.79 22.15 2.44
CA GLU A 180 19.13 22.66 2.69
C GLU A 180 20.10 21.54 3.07
N TYR A 181 19.68 20.66 3.98
CA TYR A 181 20.55 19.66 4.61
C TYR A 181 20.38 18.24 4.07
N LEU A 182 19.53 18.00 3.07
CA LEU A 182 19.43 16.73 2.35
C LEU A 182 19.64 16.90 0.84
N GLY A 183 19.79 15.78 0.14
CA GLY A 183 20.02 15.71 -1.30
C GLY A 183 18.77 15.91 -2.17
N GLU A 184 18.97 15.92 -3.49
CA GLU A 184 17.87 16.06 -4.46
C GLU A 184 16.90 14.88 -4.47
N GLU A 185 17.38 13.68 -4.14
CA GLU A 185 16.51 12.49 -4.02
C GLU A 185 15.56 12.61 -2.83
N GLU A 186 16.07 13.04 -1.68
CA GLU A 186 15.30 13.27 -0.47
C GLU A 186 14.32 14.44 -0.65
N TRP A 187 14.70 15.49 -1.38
CA TRP A 187 13.79 16.58 -1.73
C TRP A 187 12.66 16.11 -2.67
N ALA A 188 12.98 15.30 -3.68
CA ALA A 188 11.95 14.70 -4.54
C ALA A 188 10.97 13.84 -3.71
N PHE A 189 11.49 13.04 -2.77
CA PHE A 189 10.67 12.24 -1.86
C PHE A 189 9.73 13.11 -1.02
N TYR A 190 10.24 14.21 -0.44
CA TYR A 190 9.45 15.18 0.32
C TYR A 190 8.30 15.75 -0.49
N LEU A 191 8.56 16.20 -1.72
CA LEU A 191 7.53 16.79 -2.60
C LEU A 191 6.44 15.76 -2.97
N LEU A 192 6.80 14.51 -3.20
CA LEU A 192 5.83 13.45 -3.50
C LEU A 192 5.01 13.06 -2.25
N ALA A 193 5.63 13.04 -1.06
CA ALA A 193 4.93 12.83 0.20
C ALA A 193 3.96 13.99 0.52
N GLN A 194 4.38 15.23 0.26
CA GLN A 194 3.54 16.42 0.40
C GLN A 194 2.34 16.35 -0.54
N MET A 195 2.58 15.93 -1.79
CA MET A 195 1.53 15.77 -2.80
C MET A 195 0.49 14.72 -2.36
N GLU A 196 0.95 13.59 -1.84
CA GLU A 196 0.09 12.54 -1.28
C GLU A 196 -0.73 13.05 -0.08
N TYR A 197 -0.10 13.77 0.86
CA TYR A 197 -0.80 14.35 2.01
C TYR A 197 -1.86 15.38 1.60
N TYR A 198 -1.51 16.29 0.70
CA TYR A 198 -2.41 17.34 0.20
C TYR A 198 -3.60 16.72 -0.53
N PHE A 199 -3.38 15.66 -1.29
CA PHE A 199 -4.46 14.88 -1.86
C PHE A 199 -5.37 14.32 -0.75
N GLU A 200 -4.81 13.64 0.25
CA GLU A 200 -5.58 13.02 1.34
C GLU A 200 -6.44 13.99 2.13
N ILE A 201 -6.00 15.23 2.34
CA ILE A 201 -6.78 16.26 3.04
C ILE A 201 -7.66 17.11 2.10
N ASN A 202 -7.81 16.69 0.84
CA ASN A 202 -8.60 17.36 -0.20
C ASN A 202 -8.14 18.82 -0.46
N ARG A 203 -6.83 19.04 -0.51
CA ARG A 203 -6.14 20.30 -0.82
C ARG A 203 -5.21 20.18 -2.03
N GLN A 204 -5.62 19.38 -3.00
CA GLN A 204 -4.89 19.16 -4.24
C GLN A 204 -4.65 20.43 -5.08
N ASP A 205 -5.49 21.45 -4.94
CA ASP A 205 -5.31 22.75 -5.61
C ASP A 205 -4.14 23.56 -5.05
N ASP A 206 -3.62 23.17 -3.87
CA ASP A 206 -2.43 23.78 -3.26
C ASP A 206 -1.11 23.09 -3.66
N ILE A 207 -1.16 22.01 -4.46
CA ILE A 207 0.03 21.30 -4.94
C ILE A 207 0.77 22.18 -5.95
N GLU A 208 2.07 22.42 -5.71
CA GLU A 208 2.89 23.30 -6.54
C GLU A 208 3.37 22.59 -7.82
N ASP A 209 3.71 23.37 -8.86
CA ASP A 209 4.20 22.86 -10.15
C ASP A 209 5.48 22.02 -10.02
N GLU A 210 6.31 22.30 -9.01
CA GLU A 210 7.52 21.53 -8.71
C GLU A 210 7.17 20.07 -8.37
N ASN A 211 6.12 19.83 -7.57
CA ASN A 211 5.66 18.49 -7.21
C ASN A 211 5.25 17.70 -8.47
N TRP A 212 4.47 18.33 -9.36
CA TRP A 212 4.05 17.74 -10.64
C TRP A 212 5.24 17.43 -11.54
N ARG A 213 6.24 18.32 -11.59
CA ARG A 213 7.46 18.09 -12.37
C ARG A 213 8.19 16.83 -11.90
N TYR A 214 8.35 16.63 -10.60
CA TYR A 214 8.98 15.42 -10.05
C TYR A 214 8.14 14.16 -10.29
N LEU A 215 6.82 14.24 -10.13
CA LEU A 215 5.91 13.13 -10.44
C LEU A 215 6.04 12.69 -11.90
N PHE A 216 6.14 13.62 -12.86
CA PHE A 216 6.20 13.26 -14.28
C PHE A 216 7.62 13.03 -14.82
N THR A 217 8.66 13.27 -14.02
CA THR A 217 10.04 13.00 -14.46
C THR A 217 10.30 11.49 -14.46
N VAL A 218 10.57 10.91 -15.61
CA VAL A 218 10.97 9.50 -15.71
C VAL A 218 12.43 9.36 -15.32
N ARG A 219 12.71 8.49 -14.34
CA ARG A 219 14.06 8.11 -13.94
C ARG A 219 14.19 6.61 -14.07
N THR A 220 15.23 6.14 -14.75
CA THR A 220 15.47 4.72 -15.00
C THR A 220 16.61 4.23 -14.10
N GLY A 221 16.49 3.02 -13.55
CA GLY A 221 17.49 2.47 -12.63
C GLY A 221 17.35 2.96 -11.18
N GLU A 222 16.20 3.53 -10.82
CA GLU A 222 15.86 3.77 -9.43
C GLU A 222 15.44 2.46 -8.74
N ASN A 223 15.35 2.51 -7.42
CA ASN A 223 14.83 1.43 -6.60
C ASN A 223 13.34 1.17 -6.95
N TRP A 224 12.99 -0.09 -7.22
CA TRP A 224 11.65 -0.48 -7.69
C TRP A 224 10.52 -0.13 -6.71
N GLN A 225 10.81 -0.06 -5.40
CA GLN A 225 9.83 0.37 -4.39
C GLN A 225 9.47 1.85 -4.58
N LYS A 226 10.42 2.73 -4.95
CA LYS A 226 10.13 4.14 -5.29
C LYS A 226 9.25 4.22 -6.54
N ASP A 227 9.57 3.43 -7.57
CA ASP A 227 8.79 3.34 -8.80
C ASP A 227 7.37 2.82 -8.55
N LEU A 228 7.22 1.86 -7.65
CA LEU A 228 5.92 1.35 -7.21
C LEU A 228 5.12 2.41 -6.44
N ALA A 229 5.74 3.13 -5.52
CA ALA A 229 5.08 4.20 -4.78
C ALA A 229 4.62 5.32 -5.71
N LYS A 230 5.42 5.63 -6.72
CA LYS A 230 5.07 6.57 -7.79
C LYS A 230 3.89 6.09 -8.62
N LEU A 231 3.84 4.81 -8.99
CA LEU A 231 2.68 4.22 -9.64
C LEU A 231 1.42 4.34 -8.77
N SER A 232 1.52 4.03 -7.48
CA SER A 232 0.41 4.14 -6.52
C SER A 232 -0.13 5.58 -6.44
N LEU A 233 0.78 6.56 -6.33
CA LEU A 233 0.43 7.98 -6.26
C LEU A 233 -0.23 8.49 -7.55
N LEU A 234 0.25 8.06 -8.72
CA LEU A 234 -0.38 8.37 -10.01
C LEU A 234 -1.82 7.82 -10.09
N TYR A 235 -2.06 6.60 -9.60
CA TYR A 235 -3.40 6.04 -9.55
C TYR A 235 -4.33 6.78 -8.57
N MET A 236 -3.83 7.16 -7.38
CA MET A 236 -4.59 7.98 -6.43
C MET A 236 -5.04 9.29 -7.08
N LEU A 237 -4.12 9.99 -7.77
CA LEU A 237 -4.42 11.27 -8.42
C LEU A 237 -5.32 11.15 -9.64
N ARG A 238 -5.29 10.03 -10.36
CA ARG A 238 -6.12 9.79 -11.55
C ARG A 238 -7.61 9.96 -11.27
N GLU A 239 -8.07 9.65 -10.05
CA GLU A 239 -9.47 9.83 -9.64
C GLU A 239 -9.95 11.29 -9.74
N SER A 240 -9.02 12.24 -9.62
CA SER A 240 -9.32 13.69 -9.61
C SER A 240 -8.77 14.43 -10.82
N TYR A 241 -7.73 13.88 -11.45
CA TYR A 241 -7.04 14.43 -12.61
C TYR A 241 -7.05 13.43 -13.77
N SER A 242 -8.23 13.22 -14.36
CA SER A 242 -8.40 12.40 -15.56
C SER A 242 -7.92 13.15 -16.80
N GLY A 243 -6.60 13.23 -16.97
CA GLY A 243 -5.94 13.83 -18.13
C GLY A 243 -5.01 12.86 -18.84
N GLU A 244 -4.74 13.11 -20.13
CA GLU A 244 -3.83 12.31 -20.98
C GLU A 244 -2.45 12.18 -20.34
N ARG A 245 -1.92 13.28 -19.78
CA ARG A 245 -0.62 13.30 -19.09
C ARG A 245 -0.52 12.30 -17.94
N THR A 246 -1.57 12.15 -17.12
CA THR A 246 -1.59 11.18 -16.01
C THR A 246 -1.68 9.75 -16.53
N ALA A 247 -2.46 9.52 -17.58
CA ALA A 247 -2.59 8.20 -18.21
C ALA A 247 -1.26 7.74 -18.84
N ASP A 248 -0.57 8.64 -19.56
CA ASP A 248 0.74 8.38 -20.15
C ASP A 248 1.79 8.07 -19.08
N ALA A 249 1.81 8.85 -17.99
CA ALA A 249 2.72 8.62 -16.88
C ALA A 249 2.50 7.25 -16.21
N ILE A 250 1.23 6.82 -16.03
CA ILE A 250 0.91 5.49 -15.52
C ILE A 250 1.45 4.40 -16.46
N GLU A 251 1.23 4.53 -17.77
CA GLU A 251 1.70 3.52 -18.72
C GLU A 251 3.23 3.48 -18.83
N GLN A 252 3.90 4.63 -18.77
CA GLN A 252 5.36 4.70 -18.67
C GLN A 252 5.87 4.01 -17.40
N GLN A 253 5.27 4.30 -16.24
CA GLN A 253 5.69 3.70 -14.97
C GLN A 253 5.47 2.18 -14.95
N LYS A 254 4.36 1.69 -15.51
CA LYS A 254 4.11 0.25 -15.69
C LYS A 254 5.17 -0.41 -16.57
N LYS A 255 5.63 0.27 -17.64
CA LYS A 255 6.70 -0.26 -18.49
C LYS A 255 8.00 -0.41 -17.71
N ILE A 256 8.39 0.58 -16.91
CA ILE A 256 9.60 0.54 -16.08
C ILE A 256 9.55 -0.67 -15.13
N LEU A 257 8.47 -0.81 -14.37
CA LEU A 257 8.30 -1.89 -13.40
C LEU A 257 8.22 -3.28 -14.05
N ARG A 258 7.75 -3.40 -15.30
CA ARG A 258 7.74 -4.68 -16.04
C ARG A 258 9.13 -5.19 -16.41
N TRP A 259 10.11 -4.30 -16.54
CA TRP A 259 11.51 -4.67 -16.82
C TRP A 259 12.29 -5.06 -15.57
N GLU A 260 11.73 -4.81 -14.38
CA GLU A 260 12.32 -5.19 -13.10
C GLU A 260 12.16 -6.69 -12.84
N ASP A 261 13.26 -7.37 -12.51
CA ASP A 261 13.30 -8.83 -12.32
C ASP A 261 13.15 -9.22 -10.84
N HIS A 262 12.73 -8.29 -9.98
CA HIS A 262 12.49 -8.56 -8.57
C HIS A 262 11.13 -9.28 -8.38
N PRO A 263 11.08 -10.48 -7.77
CA PRO A 263 9.83 -11.26 -7.65
C PRO A 263 8.70 -10.50 -6.95
N LEU A 264 9.03 -9.70 -5.93
CA LEU A 264 8.03 -8.90 -5.21
C LEU A 264 7.56 -7.68 -6.00
N CYS A 265 8.36 -7.15 -6.93
CA CYS A 265 8.00 -5.98 -7.72
C CYS A 265 6.74 -6.28 -8.55
N ARG A 266 6.74 -7.41 -9.26
CA ARG A 266 5.61 -7.82 -10.08
C ARG A 266 4.34 -8.05 -9.26
N LYS A 267 4.42 -8.83 -8.17
CA LYS A 267 3.27 -9.09 -7.29
C LYS A 267 2.70 -7.78 -6.71
N SER A 268 3.58 -6.88 -6.27
CA SER A 268 3.20 -5.60 -5.69
C SER A 268 2.59 -4.65 -6.72
N MET A 269 3.11 -4.63 -7.95
CA MET A 269 2.56 -3.85 -9.05
C MET A 269 1.14 -4.32 -9.39
N GLU A 270 0.92 -5.63 -9.52
CA GLU A 270 -0.41 -6.22 -9.75
C GLU A 270 -1.38 -5.88 -8.61
N ALA A 271 -0.91 -5.94 -7.36
CA ALA A 271 -1.67 -5.55 -6.18
C ALA A 271 -2.11 -4.07 -6.22
N VAL A 272 -1.18 -3.13 -6.45
CA VAL A 272 -1.49 -1.69 -6.52
C VAL A 272 -2.52 -1.40 -7.62
N MET A 273 -2.38 -2.02 -8.79
CA MET A 273 -3.31 -1.82 -9.92
C MET A 273 -4.71 -2.38 -9.66
N SER A 274 -4.85 -3.38 -8.80
CA SER A 274 -6.09 -4.16 -8.64
C SER A 274 -7.30 -3.32 -8.25
N VAL A 275 -7.18 -2.48 -7.21
CA VAL A 275 -8.29 -1.66 -6.69
C VAL A 275 -8.76 -0.63 -7.72
N TYR A 276 -7.82 0.00 -8.44
CA TYR A 276 -8.15 1.04 -9.43
C TYR A 276 -8.68 0.49 -10.75
N SER A 277 -8.47 -0.81 -11.01
CA SER A 277 -8.91 -1.47 -12.25
C SER A 277 -10.22 -2.25 -12.05
N LEU A 278 -10.75 -2.28 -10.83
CA LEU A 278 -11.95 -3.03 -10.47
C LEU A 278 -13.22 -2.44 -11.11
N GLN A 279 -13.24 -1.12 -11.30
CA GLN A 279 -14.35 -0.37 -11.90
C GLN A 279 -14.05 -0.07 -13.38
N GLY A 280 -14.12 -1.09 -14.26
CA GLY A 280 -13.93 -0.90 -15.70
C GLY A 280 -13.50 -2.15 -16.45
N GLU A 281 -12.86 -1.95 -17.62
CA GLU A 281 -12.39 -3.02 -18.51
C GLU A 281 -11.35 -3.95 -17.86
N GLY A 282 -10.67 -3.50 -16.80
CA GLY A 282 -9.70 -4.29 -16.05
C GLY A 282 -10.30 -5.30 -15.07
N ARG A 283 -11.62 -5.30 -14.86
CA ARG A 283 -12.28 -6.11 -13.81
C ARG A 283 -11.96 -7.60 -13.91
N GLU A 284 -11.98 -8.17 -15.11
CA GLU A 284 -11.72 -9.60 -15.32
C GLU A 284 -10.29 -9.98 -14.88
N GLN A 285 -9.32 -9.13 -15.20
CA GLN A 285 -7.94 -9.30 -14.77
C GLN A 285 -7.81 -9.26 -13.24
N VAL A 286 -8.55 -8.36 -12.59
CA VAL A 286 -8.56 -8.27 -11.12
C VAL A 286 -9.18 -9.52 -10.49
N LEU A 287 -10.28 -10.04 -11.03
CA LEU A 287 -10.90 -11.26 -10.53
C LEU A 287 -9.98 -12.47 -10.69
N ARG A 288 -9.22 -12.55 -11.79
CA ARG A 288 -8.18 -13.58 -11.99
C ARG A 288 -7.05 -13.43 -10.98
N TRP A 289 -6.59 -12.20 -10.74
CA TRP A 289 -5.59 -11.93 -9.70
C TRP A 289 -6.08 -12.36 -8.30
N ILE A 290 -7.33 -12.04 -7.94
CA ILE A 290 -7.94 -12.51 -6.67
C ILE A 290 -7.98 -14.03 -6.61
N TYR A 291 -8.30 -14.72 -7.71
CA TYR A 291 -8.26 -16.18 -7.80
C TYR A 291 -6.86 -16.70 -7.46
N ASP A 292 -5.83 -16.12 -8.06
CA ASP A 292 -4.44 -16.55 -7.91
C ASP A 292 -3.90 -16.27 -6.49
N MET A 293 -4.40 -15.23 -5.82
CA MET A 293 -3.98 -14.84 -4.47
C MET A 293 -4.68 -15.61 -3.34
N ARG A 294 -5.54 -16.59 -3.65
CA ARG A 294 -6.26 -17.37 -2.62
C ARG A 294 -5.33 -18.04 -1.60
N SER A 295 -4.23 -18.63 -2.06
CA SER A 295 -3.25 -19.29 -1.19
C SER A 295 -2.51 -18.30 -0.31
N GLU A 296 -2.23 -17.09 -0.80
CA GLU A 296 -1.56 -16.02 -0.06
C GLU A 296 -2.45 -15.52 1.10
N SER A 297 -3.77 -15.51 0.93
CA SER A 297 -4.73 -15.00 1.93
C SER A 297 -4.61 -15.65 3.32
N VAL A 298 -4.11 -16.89 3.39
CA VAL A 298 -3.95 -17.65 4.64
C VAL A 298 -2.53 -17.60 5.22
N LEU A 299 -1.55 -17.07 4.49
CA LEU A 299 -0.15 -17.04 4.92
C LEU A 299 0.11 -15.94 5.93
N GLU A 300 0.92 -16.21 6.96
CA GLU A 300 1.36 -15.21 7.95
C GLU A 300 1.87 -13.93 7.29
N ILE A 301 1.51 -12.78 7.88
CA ILE A 301 1.86 -11.48 7.33
C ILE A 301 3.31 -11.15 7.64
N ASN A 302 4.04 -10.81 6.59
CA ASN A 302 5.42 -10.36 6.63
C ASN A 302 5.61 -9.18 5.66
N GLU A 303 6.83 -8.67 5.57
CA GLU A 303 7.16 -7.52 4.74
C GLU A 303 6.99 -7.76 3.23
N GLU A 304 7.01 -9.01 2.80
CA GLU A 304 6.95 -9.38 1.39
C GLU A 304 5.50 -9.50 0.88
N ASN A 305 4.55 -9.84 1.76
CA ASN A 305 3.16 -10.11 1.38
C ASN A 305 2.13 -9.12 1.94
N TYR A 306 2.46 -8.29 2.94
CA TYR A 306 1.46 -7.41 3.57
C TYR A 306 0.78 -6.48 2.55
N LEU A 307 1.53 -5.97 1.57
CA LEU A 307 1.01 -5.07 0.55
C LEU A 307 0.01 -5.77 -0.39
N VAL A 308 0.34 -6.98 -0.81
CA VAL A 308 -0.55 -7.83 -1.61
C VAL A 308 -1.84 -8.11 -0.85
N LEU A 309 -1.73 -8.48 0.42
CA LEU A 309 -2.86 -8.77 1.30
C LEU A 309 -3.71 -7.53 1.58
N TRP A 310 -3.08 -6.36 1.70
CA TRP A 310 -3.77 -5.07 1.85
C TRP A 310 -4.70 -4.77 0.67
N TYR A 311 -4.17 -4.85 -0.56
CA TYR A 311 -4.98 -4.62 -1.76
C TYR A 311 -6.00 -5.74 -2.00
N LEU A 312 -5.69 -6.98 -1.62
CA LEU A 312 -6.64 -8.10 -1.67
C LEU A 312 -7.85 -7.85 -0.76
N ALA A 313 -7.61 -7.41 0.48
CA ALA A 313 -8.67 -7.04 1.41
C ALA A 313 -9.52 -5.88 0.89
N LYS A 314 -8.89 -4.83 0.32
CA LYS A 314 -9.62 -3.72 -0.31
C LYS A 314 -10.50 -4.21 -1.47
N CYS A 315 -9.97 -5.07 -2.34
CA CYS A 315 -10.75 -5.68 -3.40
C CYS A 315 -11.95 -6.46 -2.88
N TYR A 316 -11.80 -7.26 -1.82
CA TYR A 316 -12.93 -7.97 -1.20
C TYR A 316 -13.99 -7.02 -0.63
N VAL A 317 -13.59 -5.92 0.02
CA VAL A 317 -14.55 -4.90 0.48
C VAL A 317 -15.31 -4.28 -0.70
N HIS A 318 -14.62 -3.89 -1.77
CA HIS A 318 -15.31 -3.33 -2.95
C HIS A 318 -16.21 -4.33 -3.68
N LEU A 319 -15.95 -5.64 -3.53
CA LEU A 319 -16.79 -6.72 -4.06
C LEU A 319 -17.89 -7.18 -3.08
N ASN A 320 -18.05 -6.50 -1.93
CA ASN A 320 -18.99 -6.88 -0.87
C ASN A 320 -18.76 -8.31 -0.31
N GLN A 321 -17.54 -8.82 -0.37
CA GLN A 321 -17.11 -10.12 0.20
C GLN A 321 -16.48 -9.88 1.59
N TYR A 322 -17.28 -9.33 2.51
CA TYR A 322 -16.83 -8.89 3.83
C TYR A 322 -16.26 -10.05 4.66
N GLU A 323 -16.82 -11.24 4.51
CA GLU A 323 -16.40 -12.47 5.20
C GLU A 323 -14.96 -12.88 4.87
N LYS A 324 -14.48 -12.53 3.67
CA LYS A 324 -13.08 -12.76 3.25
C LYS A 324 -12.17 -11.61 3.62
N ALA A 325 -12.69 -10.38 3.65
CA ALA A 325 -11.92 -9.19 4.00
C ALA A 325 -11.55 -9.16 5.49
N GLU A 326 -12.49 -9.51 6.39
CA GLU A 326 -12.31 -9.41 7.83
C GLU A 326 -11.03 -10.10 8.37
N PRO A 327 -10.80 -11.40 8.12
CA PRO A 327 -9.65 -12.09 8.70
C PRO A 327 -8.32 -11.50 8.22
N ILE A 328 -8.26 -11.03 6.96
CA ILE A 328 -7.05 -10.39 6.41
C ILE A 328 -6.81 -9.05 7.11
N LEU A 329 -7.83 -8.22 7.26
CA LEU A 329 -7.73 -6.91 7.91
C LEU A 329 -7.35 -7.03 9.39
N GLN A 330 -7.94 -7.97 10.13
CA GLN A 330 -7.61 -8.20 11.54
C GLN A 330 -6.13 -8.59 11.73
N ARG A 331 -5.55 -9.32 10.78
CA ARG A 331 -4.14 -9.73 10.81
C ARG A 331 -3.22 -8.60 10.35
N LEU A 332 -3.66 -7.75 9.43
CA LEU A 332 -2.90 -6.57 8.96
C LEU A 332 -2.85 -5.43 9.98
N LEU A 333 -3.88 -5.25 10.79
CA LEU A 333 -3.96 -4.12 11.71
C LEU A 333 -2.76 -4.03 12.69
N PRO A 334 -2.33 -5.12 13.37
CA PRO A 334 -1.11 -5.09 14.18
C PRO A 334 0.16 -4.76 13.39
N CYS A 335 0.20 -5.10 12.10
CA CYS A 335 1.32 -4.75 11.21
C CYS A 335 1.43 -3.22 11.12
N PHE A 336 0.35 -2.54 10.74
CA PHE A 336 0.35 -1.09 10.53
C PHE A 336 0.56 -0.29 11.83
N GLN A 337 0.04 -0.79 12.96
CA GLN A 337 0.29 -0.21 14.28
C GLN A 337 1.78 -0.17 14.62
N ASN A 338 2.50 -1.26 14.35
CA ASN A 338 3.93 -1.38 14.69
C ASN A 338 4.84 -0.63 13.71
N TYR A 339 4.43 -0.48 12.45
CA TYR A 339 5.15 0.34 11.47
C TYR A 339 4.74 1.82 11.52
N HIS A 340 3.91 2.21 12.49
CA HIS A 340 3.42 3.59 12.69
C HIS A 340 2.89 4.23 11.40
N SER A 341 2.33 3.43 10.51
CA SER A 341 1.82 3.89 9.22
C SER A 341 0.39 4.36 9.38
N THR A 342 0.22 5.59 9.87
CA THR A 342 -1.06 6.11 10.38
C THR A 342 -2.17 6.02 9.35
N ARG A 343 -1.86 6.34 8.08
CA ARG A 343 -2.83 6.25 6.98
C ARG A 343 -3.35 4.82 6.80
N PHE A 344 -2.47 3.84 6.63
CA PHE A 344 -2.85 2.43 6.44
C PHE A 344 -3.60 1.88 7.66
N GLN A 345 -3.15 2.23 8.86
CA GLN A 345 -3.81 1.84 10.12
C GLN A 345 -5.24 2.39 10.20
N ALA A 346 -5.41 3.69 9.94
CA ALA A 346 -6.71 4.34 9.99
C ALA A 346 -7.66 3.80 8.92
N GLU A 347 -7.18 3.59 7.70
CA GLU A 347 -7.97 3.02 6.61
C GLU A 347 -8.34 1.56 6.90
N ALA A 348 -7.43 0.74 7.47
CA ALA A 348 -7.73 -0.63 7.88
C ALA A 348 -8.83 -0.71 8.96
N LEU A 349 -8.78 0.19 9.95
CA LEU A 349 -9.84 0.31 10.97
C LEU A 349 -11.16 0.72 10.34
N PHE A 350 -11.14 1.68 9.41
CA PHE A 350 -12.36 2.08 8.71
C PHE A 350 -12.96 0.91 7.90
N LEU A 351 -12.13 0.15 7.19
CA LEU A 351 -12.56 -1.05 6.46
C LEU A 351 -13.17 -2.11 7.40
N LEU A 352 -12.57 -2.34 8.57
CA LEU A 352 -13.14 -3.23 9.60
C LEU A 352 -14.50 -2.73 10.11
N ALA A 353 -14.68 -1.41 10.18
CA ALA A 353 -15.97 -0.83 10.51
C ALA A 353 -17.03 -1.11 9.44
N LEU A 354 -16.67 -1.03 8.15
CA LEU A 354 -17.57 -1.36 7.04
C LEU A 354 -18.01 -2.82 7.11
N VAL A 355 -17.05 -3.73 7.25
CA VAL A 355 -17.29 -5.17 7.43
C VAL A 355 -18.27 -5.44 8.59
N ASN A 356 -17.97 -4.90 9.77
CA ASN A 356 -18.79 -5.15 10.96
C ASN A 356 -20.19 -4.54 10.84
N ARG A 357 -20.35 -3.45 10.08
CA ARG A 357 -21.65 -2.85 9.82
C ARG A 357 -22.54 -3.78 9.01
N GLU A 358 -22.02 -4.33 7.91
CA GLU A 358 -22.75 -5.22 7.00
C GLU A 358 -23.12 -6.55 7.66
N GLU A 359 -22.33 -7.00 8.63
CA GLU A 359 -22.66 -8.15 9.47
C GLU A 359 -23.68 -7.83 10.59
N GLY A 360 -24.15 -6.57 10.69
CA GLY A 360 -25.10 -6.12 11.72
C GLY A 360 -24.49 -5.84 13.09
N LYS A 361 -23.16 -5.92 13.24
CA LYS A 361 -22.41 -5.66 14.49
C LYS A 361 -22.17 -4.16 14.70
N LYS A 362 -23.25 -3.38 14.80
CA LYS A 362 -23.20 -1.89 14.86
C LYS A 362 -22.27 -1.30 15.92
N ASN A 363 -22.26 -1.86 17.13
CA ASN A 363 -21.40 -1.37 18.21
C ASN A 363 -19.90 -1.53 17.88
N GLN A 364 -19.54 -2.66 17.28
CA GLN A 364 -18.16 -2.94 16.88
C GLN A 364 -17.76 -2.08 15.68
N SER A 365 -18.67 -1.88 14.73
CA SER A 365 -18.48 -0.95 13.61
C SER A 365 -18.16 0.45 14.12
N LEU A 366 -19.02 1.01 14.98
CA LEU A 366 -18.84 2.34 15.55
C LEU A 366 -17.51 2.47 16.31
N ARG A 367 -17.13 1.45 17.10
CA ARG A 367 -15.84 1.41 17.79
C ARG A 367 -14.67 1.56 16.80
N TYR A 368 -14.66 0.79 15.72
CA TYR A 368 -13.59 0.86 14.73
C TYR A 368 -13.56 2.21 13.99
N VAL A 369 -14.72 2.81 13.69
CA VAL A 369 -14.75 4.18 13.11
C VAL A 369 -14.14 5.19 14.08
N ILE A 370 -14.51 5.13 15.36
CA ILE A 370 -13.96 6.03 16.39
C ILE A 370 -12.45 5.85 16.48
N GLU A 371 -11.95 4.62 16.55
CA GLU A 371 -10.51 4.33 16.59
C GLU A 371 -9.80 4.88 15.35
N SER A 372 -10.38 4.71 14.16
CA SER A 372 -9.86 5.28 12.91
C SER A 372 -9.70 6.81 13.00
N PHE A 373 -10.73 7.53 13.47
CA PHE A 373 -10.66 8.99 13.63
C PHE A 373 -9.71 9.46 14.74
N VAL A 374 -9.59 8.70 15.83
CA VAL A 374 -8.62 9.01 16.90
C VAL A 374 -7.19 8.91 16.37
N ILE A 375 -6.89 7.89 15.56
CA ILE A 375 -5.56 7.68 14.98
C ILE A 375 -5.23 8.74 13.92
N THR A 376 -6.19 9.13 13.08
CA THR A 376 -5.95 10.22 12.13
C THR A 376 -5.79 11.57 12.83
N GLY A 377 -6.49 11.80 13.95
CA GLY A 377 -6.31 12.95 14.84
C GLY A 377 -6.11 14.28 14.10
N ASN A 378 -4.96 14.91 14.31
CA ASN A 378 -4.60 16.18 13.70
C ASN A 378 -4.16 16.09 12.23
N PHE A 379 -3.97 14.89 11.67
CA PHE A 379 -3.66 14.72 10.26
C PHE A 379 -4.86 15.00 9.36
N ARG A 380 -6.09 14.87 9.89
CA ARG A 380 -7.33 15.32 9.25
C ARG A 380 -7.56 14.74 7.85
N TYR A 381 -7.23 13.46 7.66
CA TYR A 381 -7.44 12.78 6.39
C TYR A 381 -8.91 12.78 5.95
N VAL A 382 -9.14 12.87 4.65
CA VAL A 382 -10.48 12.98 4.06
C VAL A 382 -10.69 11.93 2.97
N ARG A 383 -9.75 11.79 2.04
CA ARG A 383 -10.00 11.09 0.78
C ARG A 383 -10.28 9.62 0.93
N PHE A 384 -9.46 8.85 1.65
CA PHE A 384 -9.69 7.42 1.75
C PHE A 384 -11.06 7.06 2.38
N TYR A 385 -11.63 7.90 3.24
CA TYR A 385 -12.99 7.67 3.78
C TYR A 385 -14.09 7.75 2.71
N THR A 386 -13.80 8.39 1.56
CA THR A 386 -14.80 8.69 0.53
C THR A 386 -14.87 7.66 -0.60
N THR A 387 -14.00 6.64 -0.61
CA THR A 387 -13.85 5.72 -1.75
C THR A 387 -14.67 4.43 -1.65
N TYR A 388 -15.52 4.27 -0.62
CA TYR A 388 -16.17 2.99 -0.29
C TYR A 388 -17.70 2.95 -0.52
N GLY A 389 -18.18 3.71 -1.50
CA GLY A 389 -19.56 3.59 -1.97
C GLY A 389 -20.63 3.83 -0.91
N ILE A 390 -21.72 3.07 -0.98
CA ILE A 390 -22.90 3.23 -0.10
C ILE A 390 -22.56 2.85 1.33
N CYS A 391 -21.96 1.68 1.54
CA CYS A 391 -21.56 1.21 2.88
C CYS A 391 -20.66 2.22 3.59
N GLY A 392 -19.66 2.78 2.89
CA GLY A 392 -18.82 3.86 3.43
C GLY A 392 -19.61 5.09 3.87
N CYS A 393 -20.55 5.56 3.03
CA CYS A 393 -21.40 6.70 3.36
C CYS A 393 -22.25 6.45 4.61
N GLU A 394 -22.86 5.27 4.71
CA GLU A 394 -23.77 4.94 5.81
C GLU A 394 -23.02 4.78 7.13
N THR A 395 -21.84 4.16 7.12
CA THR A 395 -20.93 4.08 8.28
C THR A 395 -20.54 5.48 8.80
N LEU A 396 -20.23 6.41 7.89
CA LEU A 396 -19.91 7.80 8.26
C LEU A 396 -21.14 8.56 8.79
N ASP A 397 -22.33 8.26 8.27
CA ASP A 397 -23.59 8.83 8.75
C ASP A 397 -23.93 8.35 10.17
N GLU A 398 -23.70 7.08 10.48
CA GLU A 398 -23.85 6.51 11.83
C GLU A 398 -22.86 7.15 12.82
N TYR A 399 -21.60 7.29 12.43
CA TYR A 399 -20.59 7.97 13.25
C TYR A 399 -20.96 9.44 13.53
N ALA A 400 -21.41 10.17 12.51
CA ALA A 400 -21.82 11.56 12.68
C ALA A 400 -23.05 11.72 13.58
N ALA A 401 -24.03 10.82 13.46
CA ALA A 401 -25.18 10.80 14.36
C ALA A 401 -24.75 10.56 15.81
N TRP A 402 -23.84 9.61 16.04
CA TRP A 402 -23.28 9.36 17.36
C TRP A 402 -22.52 10.58 17.91
N MET A 403 -21.66 11.21 17.10
CA MET A 403 -20.93 12.42 17.50
C MET A 403 -21.87 13.57 17.87
N SER A 404 -22.92 13.80 17.08
CA SER A 404 -23.90 14.87 17.35
C SER A 404 -24.69 14.65 18.65
N THR A 405 -24.91 13.38 19.03
CA THR A 405 -25.63 13.01 20.24
C THR A 405 -24.76 13.17 21.48
N ASN A 406 -23.48 12.77 21.41
CA ASN A 406 -22.57 12.71 22.55
C ASN A 406 -21.76 14.01 22.77
N PHE A 407 -21.56 14.83 21.74
CA PHE A 407 -20.70 16.03 21.82
C PHE A 407 -21.42 17.29 21.31
N GLN A 408 -22.48 17.72 22.00
CA GLN A 408 -23.41 18.75 21.48
C GLN A 408 -22.82 20.17 21.33
N GLU A 409 -21.78 20.53 22.08
CA GLU A 409 -21.25 21.92 22.11
C GLU A 409 -20.73 22.43 20.75
N GLY A 410 -20.14 21.55 19.93
CA GLY A 410 -19.63 21.91 18.60
C GLY A 410 -20.70 21.93 17.49
N TRP A 411 -21.82 21.23 17.67
CA TRP A 411 -22.85 21.06 16.64
C TRP A 411 -23.93 22.16 16.65
N ARG A 412 -23.94 23.02 17.68
CA ARG A 412 -24.89 24.13 17.84
C ARG A 412 -24.40 25.46 17.26
N GLN A 413 -23.14 25.57 16.85
CA GLN A 413 -22.60 26.81 16.27
C GLN A 413 -23.18 27.06 14.85
N LYS A 414 -23.50 28.32 14.53
CA LYS A 414 -23.94 28.71 13.17
C LYS A 414 -22.81 28.37 12.18
N LYS A 415 -23.11 27.51 11.21
CA LYS A 415 -22.20 27.12 10.11
C LYS A 415 -21.75 28.35 9.33
N LYS A 416 -20.58 28.91 9.66
CA LYS A 416 -19.87 29.86 8.80
C LYS A 416 -19.14 29.03 7.76
N TYR A 417 -19.77 28.83 6.61
CA TYR A 417 -19.14 28.15 5.47
C TYR A 417 -18.03 29.02 4.87
N ASN A 418 -16.84 28.99 5.48
CA ASN A 418 -15.64 29.57 4.87
C ASN A 418 -14.33 29.00 5.43
N TYR A 419 -14.23 27.67 5.55
CA TYR A 419 -12.97 27.03 5.94
C TYR A 419 -12.30 26.51 4.68
N GLY A 420 -11.37 27.28 4.12
CA GLY A 420 -10.54 26.85 2.99
C GLY A 420 -9.57 25.71 3.32
N ASN A 421 -9.50 25.26 4.58
CA ASN A 421 -8.56 24.24 5.05
C ASN A 421 -9.16 23.40 6.20
N VAL A 422 -9.17 22.07 6.05
CA VAL A 422 -9.69 21.11 7.04
C VAL A 422 -8.89 21.05 8.34
N LEU A 423 -7.62 21.45 8.33
CA LEU A 423 -6.75 21.47 9.52
C LEU A 423 -7.23 22.42 10.63
N ARG A 424 -8.05 23.41 10.27
CA ARG A 424 -8.57 24.42 11.20
C ARG A 424 -10.07 24.32 11.42
N MET A 425 -10.72 23.33 10.81
CA MET A 425 -12.15 23.13 10.96
C MET A 425 -12.45 22.60 12.37
N PRO A 426 -13.51 23.09 13.03
CA PRO A 426 -14.10 22.38 14.15
C PRO A 426 -14.47 20.95 13.75
N GLU A 427 -14.43 20.03 14.71
CA GLU A 427 -14.65 18.59 14.47
C GLU A 427 -15.94 18.31 13.68
N ALA A 428 -17.03 18.99 14.03
CA ALA A 428 -18.32 18.83 13.35
C ALA A 428 -18.29 19.25 11.87
N ASP A 429 -17.56 20.32 11.52
CA ASP A 429 -17.45 20.81 10.15
C ASP A 429 -16.51 19.92 9.30
N TYR A 430 -15.45 19.40 9.93
CA TYR A 430 -14.59 18.39 9.33
C TYR A 430 -15.38 17.12 9.00
N ILE A 431 -16.20 16.64 9.95
CA ILE A 431 -17.08 15.48 9.74
C ILE A 431 -18.04 15.69 8.58
N GLU A 432 -18.69 16.85 8.53
CA GLU A 432 -19.61 17.16 7.44
C GLU A 432 -18.89 17.24 6.07
N THR A 433 -17.61 17.64 6.05
CA THR A 433 -16.82 17.74 4.82
C THR A 433 -16.64 16.37 4.16
N PHE A 434 -16.13 15.36 4.88
CA PHE A 434 -15.96 14.04 4.29
C PHE A 434 -17.30 13.33 4.02
N ARG A 435 -18.35 13.56 4.81
CA ARG A 435 -19.70 13.02 4.51
C ARG A 435 -20.23 13.53 3.17
N ARG A 436 -20.11 14.84 2.94
CA ARG A 436 -20.52 15.46 1.67
C ARG A 436 -19.72 14.90 0.50
N LEU A 437 -18.41 14.73 0.68
CA LEU A 437 -17.54 14.18 -0.36
C LEU A 437 -17.85 12.70 -0.63
N ALA A 438 -18.04 11.89 0.41
CA ALA A 438 -18.44 10.47 0.31
C ALA A 438 -19.78 10.32 -0.43
N ARG A 439 -20.78 11.14 -0.10
CA ARG A 439 -22.06 11.13 -0.83
C ARG A 439 -21.91 11.49 -2.30
N LYS A 440 -21.04 12.44 -2.62
CA LYS A 440 -20.75 12.84 -4.00
C LYS A 440 -20.02 11.75 -4.77
N SER A 441 -19.11 11.02 -4.11
CA SER A 441 -18.31 9.95 -4.73
C SER A 441 -19.06 8.61 -4.83
N ARG A 442 -20.09 8.38 -4.01
CA ARG A 442 -20.92 7.16 -3.98
C ARG A 442 -21.34 6.63 -5.35
N LYS A 443 -21.65 7.53 -6.29
CA LYS A 443 -22.07 7.18 -7.66
C LYS A 443 -20.96 6.56 -8.51
N TYR A 444 -19.69 6.70 -8.14
CA TYR A 444 -18.56 6.13 -8.88
C TYR A 444 -18.18 4.73 -8.39
N TYR A 445 -18.61 4.35 -7.19
CA TYR A 445 -18.35 3.04 -6.60
C TYR A 445 -19.68 2.28 -6.44
N HIS A 446 -20.39 2.07 -7.56
CA HIS A 446 -21.61 1.27 -7.56
C HIS A 446 -21.33 -0.13 -7.03
N GLU A 447 -22.25 -0.67 -6.24
CA GLU A 447 -22.20 -2.04 -5.72
C GLU A 447 -22.00 -3.02 -6.88
N LEU A 448 -20.83 -3.64 -6.92
CA LEU A 448 -20.56 -4.70 -7.87
C LEU A 448 -21.47 -5.88 -7.50
N PRO A 449 -22.11 -6.56 -8.47
CA PRO A 449 -22.89 -7.75 -8.19
C PRO A 449 -22.05 -8.72 -7.36
N GLN A 450 -22.59 -9.18 -6.23
CA GLN A 450 -21.94 -10.16 -5.38
C GLN A 450 -21.51 -11.36 -6.22
N GLU A 451 -20.21 -11.51 -6.47
CA GLU A 451 -19.68 -12.77 -7.00
C GLU A 451 -19.56 -13.74 -5.83
N THR A 452 -20.53 -14.63 -5.71
CA THR A 452 -20.47 -15.71 -4.74
C THR A 452 -19.56 -16.81 -5.28
N ASP A 453 -18.60 -17.29 -4.49
CA ASP A 453 -17.84 -18.55 -4.77
C ASP A 453 -18.73 -19.80 -4.59
N GLU A 454 -20.04 -19.62 -4.43
CA GLU A 454 -21.02 -20.68 -4.33
C GLU A 454 -21.00 -21.55 -5.59
N LYS A 455 -20.78 -22.85 -5.39
CA LYS A 455 -20.95 -23.84 -6.45
C LYS A 455 -22.38 -23.75 -6.99
N LEU A 456 -22.52 -23.82 -8.31
CA LEU A 456 -23.83 -23.93 -8.93
C LEU A 456 -24.51 -25.20 -8.40
N THR A 457 -25.78 -25.06 -8.02
CA THR A 457 -26.62 -26.22 -7.73
C THR A 457 -26.81 -27.03 -9.00
N MET A 458 -27.16 -28.31 -8.86
CA MET A 458 -27.43 -29.18 -10.01
C MET A 458 -28.47 -28.54 -10.96
N MET A 459 -29.48 -27.89 -10.41
CA MET A 459 -30.52 -27.26 -11.21
C MET A 459 -30.03 -26.03 -11.98
N GLU A 460 -29.17 -25.23 -11.38
CA GLU A 460 -28.53 -24.10 -12.05
C GLU A 460 -27.55 -24.57 -13.15
N MET A 461 -26.88 -25.71 -12.96
CA MET A 461 -26.05 -26.34 -13.99
C MET A 461 -26.87 -26.81 -15.18
N ILE A 462 -28.02 -27.46 -14.92
CA ILE A 462 -28.96 -27.88 -15.97
C ILE A 462 -29.49 -26.65 -16.73
N MET A 463 -29.80 -25.55 -16.03
CA MET A 463 -30.21 -24.30 -16.67
C MET A 463 -29.10 -23.75 -17.57
N LEU A 464 -27.84 -23.76 -17.10
CA LEU A 464 -26.69 -23.28 -17.86
C LEU A 464 -26.45 -24.10 -19.13
N GLN A 465 -26.59 -25.44 -19.06
CA GLN A 465 -26.51 -26.33 -20.23
C GLN A 465 -27.67 -26.10 -21.21
N ASN A 466 -28.89 -25.93 -20.72
CA ASN A 466 -30.03 -25.62 -21.60
C ASN A 466 -29.87 -24.25 -22.28
N ILE A 467 -29.22 -23.29 -21.62
CA ILE A 467 -28.82 -22.03 -22.27
C ILE A 467 -27.81 -22.30 -23.39
N SER A 468 -26.82 -23.20 -23.19
CA SER A 468 -25.80 -23.49 -24.22
C SER A 468 -26.36 -24.22 -25.44
N LEU A 469 -27.46 -24.93 -25.26
CA LEU A 469 -28.23 -25.54 -26.35
C LEU A 469 -29.16 -24.55 -27.06
N GLY A 470 -29.18 -23.27 -26.67
CA GLY A 470 -30.01 -22.24 -27.30
C GLY A 470 -31.49 -22.32 -26.93
N MET A 471 -31.87 -23.10 -25.89
CA MET A 471 -33.26 -23.22 -25.49
C MET A 471 -33.81 -21.90 -24.95
N THR A 472 -35.05 -21.57 -25.33
CA THR A 472 -35.83 -20.47 -24.74
C THR A 472 -36.41 -20.85 -23.39
N ASN A 473 -36.82 -19.86 -22.59
CA ASN A 473 -37.45 -20.14 -21.28
C ASN A 473 -38.73 -20.99 -21.43
N ALA A 474 -39.49 -20.82 -22.51
CA ALA A 474 -40.68 -21.63 -22.79
C ALA A 474 -40.35 -23.07 -23.20
N GLN A 475 -39.21 -23.30 -23.86
CA GLN A 475 -38.70 -24.65 -24.12
C GLN A 475 -38.19 -25.32 -22.83
N MET A 476 -37.44 -24.59 -22.00
CA MET A 476 -36.99 -25.09 -20.69
C MET A 476 -38.16 -25.48 -19.77
N CYS A 477 -39.26 -24.70 -19.79
CA CYS A 477 -40.47 -25.03 -19.02
C CYS A 477 -41.06 -26.38 -19.45
N ARG A 478 -41.11 -26.64 -20.77
CA ARG A 478 -41.64 -27.89 -21.33
C ARG A 478 -40.70 -29.07 -21.05
N GLU A 479 -39.42 -28.88 -21.32
CA GLU A 479 -38.40 -29.93 -21.18
C GLU A 479 -38.23 -30.39 -19.73
N LEU A 480 -38.23 -29.44 -18.79
CA LEU A 480 -38.01 -29.73 -17.37
C LEU A 480 -39.31 -29.94 -16.59
N ASN A 481 -40.47 -29.86 -17.25
CA ASN A 481 -41.80 -29.87 -16.64
C ASN A 481 -41.95 -28.86 -15.47
N LEU A 482 -41.56 -27.61 -15.72
CA LEU A 482 -41.57 -26.52 -14.74
C LEU A 482 -42.44 -25.34 -15.18
N LYS A 483 -42.98 -24.62 -14.20
CA LYS A 483 -43.67 -23.35 -14.44
C LYS A 483 -42.66 -22.24 -14.76
N LEU A 484 -43.07 -21.30 -15.62
CA LEU A 484 -42.23 -20.15 -16.04
C LEU A 484 -41.62 -19.33 -14.88
N PRO A 485 -42.35 -19.06 -13.77
CA PRO A 485 -41.76 -18.37 -12.62
C PRO A 485 -40.59 -19.14 -11.99
N THR A 486 -40.68 -20.47 -11.92
CA THR A 486 -39.63 -21.33 -11.36
C THR A 486 -38.37 -21.31 -12.23
N VAL A 487 -38.54 -21.41 -13.56
CA VAL A 487 -37.41 -21.27 -14.51
C VAL A 487 -36.75 -19.89 -14.40
N LYS A 488 -37.55 -18.82 -14.30
CA LYS A 488 -37.01 -17.46 -14.08
C LYS A 488 -36.27 -17.33 -12.75
N GLY A 489 -36.76 -17.96 -11.68
CA GLY A 489 -36.09 -17.99 -10.38
C GLY A 489 -34.73 -18.68 -10.44
N HIS A 490 -34.65 -19.85 -11.08
CA HIS A 490 -33.36 -20.54 -11.26
C HIS A 490 -32.39 -19.78 -12.16
N LEU A 491 -32.88 -19.16 -13.26
CA LEU A 491 -32.05 -18.32 -14.11
C LEU A 491 -31.53 -17.08 -13.39
N TYR A 492 -32.37 -16.46 -12.56
CA TYR A 492 -31.97 -15.33 -11.72
C TYR A 492 -30.87 -15.74 -10.73
N SER A 493 -31.04 -16.86 -10.03
CA SER A 493 -30.04 -17.39 -9.09
C SER A 493 -28.74 -17.79 -9.80
N LEU A 494 -28.84 -18.45 -10.96
CA LEU A 494 -27.70 -18.78 -11.83
C LEU A 494 -26.92 -17.52 -12.24
N TYR A 495 -27.62 -16.50 -12.74
CA TYR A 495 -26.99 -15.25 -13.18
C TYR A 495 -26.33 -14.51 -12.02
N LYS A 496 -26.99 -14.49 -10.85
CA LYS A 496 -26.43 -13.95 -9.62
C LYS A 496 -25.12 -14.67 -9.24
N LYS A 497 -25.13 -16.01 -9.21
CA LYS A 497 -23.94 -16.82 -8.85
C LYS A 497 -22.81 -16.74 -9.86
N LEU A 498 -23.13 -16.55 -11.14
CA LEU A 498 -22.14 -16.33 -12.20
C LEU A 498 -21.65 -14.87 -12.27
N GLY A 499 -22.29 -13.94 -11.54
CA GLY A 499 -21.97 -12.51 -11.59
C GLY A 499 -22.25 -11.87 -12.96
N VAL A 500 -23.29 -12.33 -13.65
CA VAL A 500 -23.66 -11.90 -15.01
C VAL A 500 -25.09 -11.37 -15.06
N ASN A 501 -25.39 -10.53 -16.05
CA ASN A 501 -26.73 -9.92 -16.18
C ASN A 501 -27.48 -10.37 -17.44
N SER A 502 -26.88 -11.22 -18.27
CA SER A 502 -27.49 -11.67 -19.52
C SER A 502 -27.20 -13.13 -19.83
N ARG A 503 -28.10 -13.71 -20.63
CA ARG A 503 -28.00 -15.08 -21.13
C ARG A 503 -26.68 -15.33 -21.89
N VAL A 504 -26.23 -14.36 -22.67
CA VAL A 504 -24.98 -14.45 -23.45
C VAL A 504 -23.77 -14.40 -22.53
N GLN A 505 -23.75 -13.51 -21.54
CA GLN A 505 -22.67 -13.44 -20.55
C GLN A 505 -22.57 -14.72 -19.72
N ALA A 506 -23.71 -15.34 -19.37
CA ALA A 506 -23.72 -16.62 -18.67
C ALA A 506 -23.01 -17.74 -19.46
N LEU A 507 -23.16 -17.76 -20.79
CA LEU A 507 -22.48 -18.72 -21.65
C LEU A 507 -20.97 -18.54 -21.68
N VAL A 508 -20.53 -17.30 -21.86
CA VAL A 508 -19.11 -16.95 -21.90
C VAL A 508 -18.46 -17.34 -20.56
N LYS A 509 -19.05 -16.90 -19.44
CA LYS A 509 -18.55 -17.19 -18.09
C LYS A 509 -18.62 -18.68 -17.74
N GLY A 510 -19.61 -19.41 -18.24
CA GLY A 510 -19.74 -20.85 -18.09
C GLY A 510 -18.61 -21.63 -18.77
N ARG A 511 -18.19 -21.19 -19.97
CA ARG A 511 -17.04 -21.77 -20.69
C ARG A 511 -15.71 -21.44 -20.03
N GLU A 512 -15.51 -20.18 -19.61
CA GLU A 512 -14.30 -19.75 -18.90
C GLU A 512 -14.07 -20.56 -17.61
N LYS A 513 -15.14 -20.87 -16.88
CA LYS A 513 -15.09 -21.68 -15.66
C LYS A 513 -15.03 -23.20 -15.91
N GLY A 514 -14.98 -23.65 -17.16
CA GLY A 514 -14.96 -25.07 -17.53
C GLY A 514 -16.25 -25.84 -17.18
N LEU A 515 -17.37 -25.12 -17.02
CA LEU A 515 -18.68 -25.70 -16.68
C LEU A 515 -19.47 -26.13 -17.92
N LEU A 516 -19.09 -25.60 -19.09
CA LEU A 516 -19.63 -25.92 -20.40
C LEU A 516 -18.48 -26.37 -21.31
N GLN A 517 -18.76 -27.34 -22.17
CA GLN A 517 -17.82 -27.81 -23.21
C GLN A 517 -17.72 -26.83 -24.38
#